data_AF-A0A8T5GG50-F1
#
_entry.id   AF-A0A8T5GG50-F1
#
_cell.length_a   1.000
_cell.length_b   1.000
_cell.length_c   1.000
_cell.angle_alpha   90.00
_cell.angle_beta   90.00
_cell.angle_gamma   90.00
#
_symmetry.space_group_name_H-M   'P 1'
#
loop_
_entity.id
_entity.type
_entity.pdbx_description
1 polymer ?
#
loop_
_entity_poly.entity_id
_entity_poly.type
_entity_poly.pdbx_seq_one_letter_code
_entity_poly.pdbx_strand_id
1 'polypeptide(L)' 'MKKITILSGKGGVGKSSITASLAVSFSKENKIVCADCDVDASNLSLLFALSEDKYEKWEKLSTNKIAII' A
#
# COMPACT_ATOMS: atom_id res chain seq x y z
N MET A 1 17.46 4.22 2.62
CA MET A 1 16.06 3.79 2.71
C MET A 1 15.86 2.56 1.83
N LYS A 2 15.41 1.44 2.39
CA LYS A 2 15.12 0.21 1.61
C LYS A 2 13.69 0.28 1.07
N LYS A 3 13.47 -0.23 -0.15
CA LYS A 3 12.15 -0.31 -0.79
C LYS A 3 11.90 -1.75 -1.20
N ILE A 4 10.71 -2.26 -0.89
CA ILE A 4 10.28 -3.60 -1.25
C ILE A 4 9.01 -3.44 -2.09
N THR A 5 9.01 -4.01 -3.29
CA THR A 5 7.86 -3.99 -4.18
C THR A 5 7.24 -5.38 -4.24
N ILE A 6 5.95 -5.48 -3.97
CA ILE A 6 5.19 -6.73 -4.09
C ILE A 6 4.41 -6.68 -5.41
N LEU A 7 4.77 -7.55 -6.35
CA LEU A 7 4.23 -7.61 -7.71
C LEU A 7 3.67 -8.99 -8.03
N SER A 8 2.65 -9.04 -8.88
CA SER A 8 2.12 -10.28 -9.47
C SER A 8 1.40 -9.98 -10.77
N GLY A 9 1.50 -10.88 -11.74
CA GLY A 9 0.79 -10.81 -13.02
C GLY A 9 -0.70 -11.20 -12.97
N LYS A 10 -1.24 -11.56 -11.80
CA LYS A 10 -2.66 -11.92 -11.66
C LYS A 10 -3.32 -11.23 -10.46
N GLY A 11 -4.61 -10.88 -10.60
CA GLY A 11 -5.47 -10.45 -9.51
C GLY A 11 -5.82 -11.59 -8.54
N GLY A 12 -6.07 -11.27 -7.27
CA GLY A 12 -6.54 -12.25 -6.28
C GLY A 12 -5.50 -13.23 -5.69
N VAL A 13 -4.22 -13.12 -6.05
CA VAL A 13 -3.16 -14.02 -5.53
C VAL A 13 -2.69 -13.69 -4.11
N GLY A 14 -3.30 -12.71 -3.43
CA GLY A 14 -2.94 -12.32 -2.06
C GLY A 14 -1.81 -11.28 -1.93
N LYS A 15 -1.50 -10.49 -2.98
CA LYS A 15 -0.49 -9.41 -2.94
C LYS A 15 -0.70 -8.45 -1.76
N SER A 16 -1.92 -7.95 -1.58
CA SER A 16 -2.24 -7.00 -0.52
C SER A 16 -2.14 -7.66 0.85
N SER A 17 -2.57 -8.92 0.98
CA SER A 17 -2.49 -9.70 2.23
C SER A 17 -1.05 -9.90 2.69
N ILE A 18 -0.16 -10.31 1.79
CA ILE A 18 1.26 -10.48 2.14
C ILE A 18 1.94 -9.13 2.43
N THR A 19 1.55 -8.08 1.70
CA THR A 19 2.04 -6.71 1.95
C THR A 19 1.66 -6.24 3.35
N ALA A 20 0.40 -6.39 3.76
CA ALA A 20 -0.07 -6.03 5.09
C ALA A 20 0.65 -6.82 6.19
N SER A 21 0.79 -8.13 6.01
CA SER A 21 1.48 -9.00 6.98
C SER A 21 2.96 -8.61 7.17
N LEU A 22 3.68 -8.34 6.08
CA LEU A 22 5.06 -7.85 6.13
C LEU A 22 5.15 -6.49 6.81
N ALA A 23 4.23 -5.56 6.48
CA ALA A 23 4.20 -4.24 7.08
C ALA A 23 4.02 -4.29 8.60
N VAL A 24 3.04 -5.07 9.09
CA VAL A 24 2.76 -5.26 10.52
C VAL A 24 3.92 -5.96 11.23
N SER A 25 4.57 -6.93 10.57
CA SER A 25 5.72 -7.62 11.16
C SER A 25 6.91 -6.67 11.31
N PHE A 26 7.27 -5.94 10.24
CA PHE A 26 8.40 -5.02 10.27
C PHE A 26 8.15 -3.76 11.09
N SER A 27 6.89 -3.35 11.28
CA SER A 27 6.55 -2.19 12.10
C SER A 27 6.89 -2.37 13.59
N LYS A 28 7.16 -3.61 14.03
CA LYS A 28 7.61 -3.89 15.41
C LYS A 28 8.98 -3.29 15.72
N GLU A 29 9.83 -3.13 14.71
CA GLU A 29 11.21 -2.67 14.87
C GLU A 29 11.55 -1.45 13.98
N ASN A 30 10.70 -1.12 13.01
CA ASN A 30 10.97 -0.10 12.01
C ASN A 30 9.78 0.83 11.78
N LYS A 31 10.06 2.07 11.39
CA LYS A 31 9.02 2.95 10.84
C LYS A 31 8.70 2.51 9.41
N ILE A 32 7.48 2.03 9.19
CA ILE A 32 7.03 1.51 7.89
C ILE A 32 6.12 2.52 7.20
N VAL A 33 6.31 2.68 5.89
CA VAL A 33 5.41 3.39 5.00
C VAL A 33 4.93 2.39 3.95
N CYS A 34 3.61 2.25 3.83
CA CYS A 34 2.99 1.45 2.77
C CYS A 34 2.39 2.37 1.72
N ALA A 35 2.55 2.00 0.44
CA ALA A 35 1.88 2.64 -0.67
C ALA A 35 1.09 1.56 -1.41
N ASP A 36 -0.24 1.73 -1.49
CA ASP A 36 -1.10 0.88 -2.30
C ASP A 36 -1.10 1.43 -3.73
N CYS A 37 -0.51 0.67 -4.66
CA CYS A 37 -0.39 1.04 -6.06
C CYS A 37 -1.32 0.21 -6.97
N ASP A 38 -2.31 -0.49 -6.39
CA ASP A 38 -3.34 -1.17 -7.16
C ASP A 38 -4.39 -0.16 -7.65
N VAL A 39 -4.41 0.10 -8.96
CA VAL A 39 -5.32 1.06 -9.61
C VAL A 39 -6.77 0.58 -9.64
N ASP A 40 -6.98 -0.74 -9.68
CA ASP A 40 -8.31 -1.32 -9.85
C ASP A 40 -8.97 -1.59 -8.48
N ALA A 41 -8.18 -2.03 -7.50
CA ALA A 41 -8.70 -2.48 -6.20
C ALA A 41 -7.73 -2.22 -5.04
N SER A 42 -7.59 -0.94 -4.64
CA SER A 42 -6.80 -0.55 -3.47
C SER A 42 -7.42 -1.04 -2.16
N ASN A 43 -7.06 -2.25 -1.74
CA ASN A 43 -7.66 -2.96 -0.60
C ASN A 43 -6.78 -2.94 0.66
N LEU A 44 -5.63 -2.26 0.66
CA LEU A 44 -4.72 -2.30 1.80
C LEU A 44 -5.32 -1.62 3.05
N SER A 45 -6.10 -0.54 2.86
CA SER A 45 -6.81 0.14 3.96
C SER A 45 -7.79 -0.78 4.68
N LEU A 46 -8.50 -1.64 3.95
CA LEU A 46 -9.41 -2.64 4.50
C LEU A 46 -8.67 -3.63 5.41
N LEU A 47 -7.51 -4.13 4.96
CA LEU A 47 -6.68 -5.05 5.74
C LEU A 47 -6.12 -4.42 7.02
N PHE A 48 -5.89 -3.11 7.01
CA PHE A 48 -5.47 -2.35 8.19
C PHE A 48 -6.63 -1.86 9.06
N ALA A 49 -7.88 -2.18 8.71
CA ALA A 49 -9.08 -1.67 9.39
C ALA A 49 -9.08 -0.13 9.51
N LEU A 50 -8.59 0.53 8.47
CA LEU A 50 -8.62 1.99 8.32
C LEU A 50 -9.94 2.39 7.66
N SER A 51 -10.65 3.30 8.30
CA SER A 51 -11.88 3.93 7.81
C SER A 51 -11.61 5.39 7.46
N GLU A 52 -12.46 6.00 6.63
CA GLU A 52 -12.25 7.36 6.11
C GLU A 52 -12.05 8.42 7.21
N ASP A 53 -12.70 8.24 8.36
CA ASP A 53 -12.58 9.07 9.55
C ASP A 53 -11.22 8.97 10.27
N LYS A 54 -10.43 7.94 9.96
CA LYS A 54 -9.08 7.72 10.54
C LYS A 54 -7.96 8.31 9.71
N TYR A 55 -8.25 8.87 8.53
CA TYR A 55 -7.23 9.53 7.73
C TYR A 55 -6.91 10.89 8.31
N GLU A 56 -5.65 11.11 8.68
CA GLU A 56 -5.19 12.42 9.19
C GLU A 56 -5.25 13.50 8.10
N LYS A 57 -5.05 13.13 6.84
CA LYS A 57 -4.94 14.07 5.73
C LYS A 57 -5.32 13.43 4.40
N TRP A 58 -6.08 14.16 3.61
CA TRP A 58 -6.33 13.87 2.20
C TRP A 58 -5.69 14.95 1.34
N GLU A 59 -4.78 14.57 0.47
CA GLU A 59 -4.12 15.48 -0.47
C GLU A 59 -4.26 14.97 -1.89
N LYS A 60 -4.71 15.85 -2.79
CA LYS A 60 -4.67 15.56 -4.21
C LYS A 60 -3.22 15.67 -4.68
N LEU A 61 -2.63 14.55 -5.08
CA LEU A 61 -1.29 14.51 -5.65
C LEU A 61 -1.39 14.66 -7.18
N SER A 62 -0.59 15.56 -7.74
CA SER A 62 -0.37 15.67 -9.19
C SER A 62 1.12 15.58 -9.48
N THR A 63 1.50 14.73 -10.43
CA THR A 63 2.88 14.58 -10.90
C THR A 63 2.97 14.97 -12.37
N ASN A 64 4.07 15.62 -12.76
CA ASN A 64 4.42 15.90 -14.16
C ASN A 64 5.00 14.67 -14.88
N LYS A 65 5.16 13.54 -14.19
CA LYS A 65 5.64 12.28 -14.75
C LYS A 65 4.52 11.26 -14.81
N ILE A 66 4.23 10.79 -16.02
CA ILE A 66 3.37 9.63 -16.25
C ILE A 66 4.15 8.41 -15.75
N ALA A 67 3.50 7.54 -14.98
CA ALA A 67 4.05 6.24 -14.64
C ALA A 67 4.09 5.39 -15.91
N ILE A 68 5.26 5.29 -16.53
CA ILE A 68 5.50 4.38 -17.64
C ILE A 68 5.87 3.04 -17.01
N ILE A 69 4.99 2.06 -17.19
CA ILE A 69 5.16 0.67 -16.74
C ILE A 69 5.93 -0.09 -17.81
#